data_AF-N2ABJ0-F1
#
_entry.id   AF-N2ABJ0-F1
#
_cell.length_a   1.000
_cell.length_b   1.000
_cell.length_c   1.000
_cell.angle_alpha   90.00
_cell.angle_beta   90.00
_cell.angle_gamma   90.00
#
_symmetry.space_group_name_H-M   'P 1'
#
loop_
_entity.id
_entity.type
_entity.pdbx_description
1 polymer ?
#
loop_
_entity_poly.entity_id
_entity_poly.type
_entity_poly.pdbx_seq_one_letter_code
_entity_poly.pdbx_strand_id
1 'polypeptide(L)' 'MKRRIRKKMLQKEIYLINESLVRNSYLVDKYKNDRTMNGVIARLALPISNVGLKFRKSLLIKKIKRGDY' A
#
# COMPACT_ATOMS: atom_id res chain seq x y z
N MET A 1 -16.72 19.87 3.36
CA MET A 1 -16.98 18.40 3.29
C MET A 1 -17.25 17.86 4.70
N LYS A 2 -18.34 17.12 4.93
CA LYS A 2 -18.73 16.67 6.29
C LYS A 2 -17.69 15.73 6.90
N ARG A 3 -17.46 15.82 8.22
CA ARG A 3 -16.52 14.98 9.01
C ARG A 3 -16.64 13.48 8.71
N ARG A 4 -17.87 12.97 8.60
CA ARG A 4 -18.16 11.56 8.26
C ARG A 4 -17.63 11.17 6.87
N ILE A 5 -17.70 12.07 5.89
CA ILE A 5 -17.27 11.81 4.51
C ILE A 5 -15.73 11.77 4.44
N ARG A 6 -15.05 12.69 5.14
CA ARG A 6 -13.58 12.70 5.19
C ARG A 6 -13.01 11.43 5.84
N LYS A 7 -13.62 10.99 6.96
CA LYS A 7 -13.28 9.69 7.59
C LYS A 7 -13.46 8.51 6.62
N LYS A 8 -14.59 8.46 5.88
CA LYS A 8 -14.82 7.42 4.86
C LYS A 8 -13.78 7.45 3.74
N MET A 9 -13.36 8.64 3.28
CA MET A 9 -12.29 8.76 2.27
C MET A 9 -10.96 8.20 2.77
N LEU A 10 -10.53 8.55 4.00
CA LEU A 10 -9.29 7.97 4.56
C LEU A 10 -9.37 6.46 4.73
N GLN A 11 -10.53 5.93 5.14
CA GLN A 11 -10.74 4.48 5.22
C GLN A 11 -10.63 3.82 3.85
N LYS A 12 -11.19 4.43 2.80
CA LYS A 12 -11.07 3.95 1.43
C LYS A 12 -9.62 3.98 0.94
N GLU A 13 -8.87 5.02 1.29
CA GLU A 13 -7.44 5.11 0.93
C GLU A 13 -6.61 4.01 1.61
N ILE A 14 -6.86 3.73 2.90
CA ILE A 14 -6.23 2.61 3.61
C ILE A 14 -6.60 1.27 2.96
N TYR A 15 -7.86 1.09 2.55
CA TYR A 15 -8.30 -0.11 1.85
C TYR A 15 -7.55 -0.33 0.53
N LEU A 16 -7.42 0.71 -0.30
CA LEU A 16 -6.66 0.65 -1.55
C LEU A 16 -5.17 0.35 -1.33
N ILE A 17 -4.57 0.86 -0.26
CA ILE A 17 -3.20 0.51 0.11
C ILE A 17 -3.10 -0.98 0.48
N ASN A 18 -4.08 -1.53 1.21
CA ASN A 18 -4.09 -2.95 1.54
C ASN A 18 -4.20 -3.83 0.29
N GLU A 19 -5.10 -3.49 -0.64
CA GLU A 19 -5.20 -4.20 -1.93
C GLU A 19 -3.89 -4.14 -2.72
N SER A 20 -3.21 -2.99 -2.71
CA SER A 20 -1.92 -2.83 -3.37
C SER A 20 -0.83 -3.71 -2.76
N LEU A 21 -0.78 -3.79 -1.42
CA LEU A 21 0.18 -4.66 -0.72
C LEU A 21 -0.07 -6.15 -1.02
N VAL A 22 -1.33 -6.56 -1.07
CA VAL A 22 -1.73 -7.93 -1.43
C VAL A 22 -1.35 -8.24 -2.89
N ARG A 23 -1.63 -7.32 -3.81
CA ARG A 23 -1.23 -7.46 -5.21
C ARG A 23 0.28 -7.55 -5.35
N ASN A 24 1.03 -6.75 -4.60
CA ASN A 24 2.49 -6.79 -4.59
C ASN A 24 3.02 -8.13 -4.07
N SER A 25 2.43 -8.73 -3.02
CA SER A 25 2.86 -10.06 -2.56
C SER A 25 2.64 -11.13 -3.63
N TYR A 26 1.50 -11.10 -4.33
CA TYR A 26 1.27 -12.01 -5.46
C TYR A 26 2.30 -11.82 -6.58
N LEU A 27 2.66 -10.57 -6.90
CA LEU A 27 3.68 -10.29 -7.92
C LEU A 27 5.07 -10.73 -7.47
N VAL A 28 5.43 -10.55 -6.20
CA VAL A 28 6.69 -11.05 -5.65
C VAL A 28 6.79 -12.56 -5.82
N ASP A 29 5.73 -13.30 -5.48
CA ASP A 29 5.71 -14.76 -5.64
C ASP A 29 5.76 -15.17 -7.11
N LYS A 30 5.02 -14.47 -7.99
CA LYS A 30 5.04 -14.71 -9.44
C LYS A 30 6.43 -14.53 -10.04
N TYR A 31 7.16 -13.49 -9.63
CA TYR A 31 8.47 -13.14 -10.18
C TYR A 31 9.66 -13.68 -9.37
N LYS A 32 9.41 -14.46 -8.30
CA LYS A 32 10.43 -14.99 -7.40
C LYS A 32 11.50 -15.80 -8.11
N ASN A 33 11.12 -16.54 -9.16
CA ASN A 33 12.01 -17.38 -9.94
C ASN A 33 12.30 -16.82 -11.34
N ASP A 34 11.68 -15.71 -11.72
CA ASP A 34 11.85 -15.09 -13.03
C ASP A 34 13.21 -14.39 -13.12
N ARG A 35 14.11 -14.91 -13.97
CA ARG A 35 15.47 -14.39 -14.17
C ARG A 35 15.53 -13.31 -15.25
N THR A 36 14.41 -13.00 -15.91
CA THR A 36 14.34 -11.90 -16.87
C THR A 36 14.50 -10.56 -16.16
N MET A 37 14.79 -9.51 -16.94
CA MET A 37 14.92 -8.15 -16.42
C MET A 37 13.66 -7.70 -15.66
N ASN A 38 12.48 -8.16 -16.09
CA ASN A 38 11.21 -7.92 -15.40
C ASN A 38 11.17 -8.53 -14.00
N GLY A 39 11.69 -9.76 -13.84
CA GLY A 39 11.77 -10.43 -12.55
C GLY A 39 12.75 -9.74 -11.59
N VAL A 40 13.89 -9.26 -12.10
CA VAL A 40 14.87 -8.51 -11.30
C VAL A 40 14.29 -7.17 -10.84
N ILE A 41 13.66 -6.41 -11.74
CA ILE A 41 13.00 -5.14 -11.40
C ILE A 41 11.90 -5.38 -10.37
N ALA A 42 11.06 -6.41 -10.55
CA ALA A 42 10.01 -6.74 -9.60
C ALA A 42 10.56 -7.06 -8.20
N ARG A 43 11.64 -7.84 -8.09
CA ARG A 43 12.26 -8.19 -6.80
C ARG A 43 12.85 -7.00 -6.06
N LEU A 44 13.31 -5.96 -6.77
CA LEU A 44 13.87 -4.76 -6.15
C LEU A 44 12.80 -3.69 -5.90
N ALA A 45 11.94 -3.43 -6.88
CA ALA A 45 10.95 -2.36 -6.81
C ALA A 45 9.76 -2.70 -5.90
N LEU A 46 9.31 -3.96 -5.86
CA LEU A 46 8.15 -4.35 -5.04
C LEU A 46 8.40 -4.21 -3.54
N PRO A 47 9.55 -4.62 -2.97
CA PRO A 47 9.87 -4.34 -1.56
C PRO A 47 9.93 -2.85 -1.23
N ILE A 48 10.56 -2.04 -2.10
CA ILE A 48 10.67 -0.58 -1.91
C ILE A 48 9.27 0.05 -1.92
N SER A 49 8.43 -0.32 -2.89
CA SER A 49 7.03 0.11 -2.96
C SER A 49 6.25 -0.29 -1.70
N ASN A 50 6.42 -1.53 -1.22
CA ASN A 50 5.75 -2.01 -0.01
C ASN A 50 6.13 -1.21 1.25
N VAL A 51 7.39 -0.79 1.38
CA VAL A 51 7.83 0.06 2.51
C VAL A 51 7.11 1.41 2.46
N GLY A 52 7.10 2.07 1.29
CA GLY A 52 6.41 3.36 1.11
C GLY A 52 4.90 3.27 1.39
N LEU A 53 4.25 2.21 0.90
CA LEU A 53 2.84 1.93 1.14
C LEU A 53 2.53 1.70 2.62
N LYS A 54 3.34 0.89 3.31
CA LYS A 54 3.21 0.65 4.77
C LYS A 54 3.38 1.94 5.56
N PHE A 55 4.36 2.78 5.20
CA PHE A 55 4.56 4.08 5.82
C PHE A 55 3.34 5.00 5.64
N ARG A 56 2.84 5.14 4.41
CA ARG A 56 1.64 5.94 4.11
C ARG A 56 0.41 5.42 4.87
N LYS A 57 0.19 4.11 4.91
CA LYS A 57 -0.87 3.48 5.72
C LYS A 57 -0.76 3.86 7.19
N SER A 58 0.45 3.82 7.76
CA SER A 58 0.67 4.18 9.17
C SER A 58 0.30 5.64 9.47
N LEU A 59 0.63 6.56 8.56
CA LEU A 59 0.27 7.98 8.67
C LEU A 59 -1.24 8.19 8.61
N LEU A 60 -1.93 7.52 7.68
CA LEU A 60 -3.39 7.59 7.55
C LEU A 60 -4.10 7.03 8.79
N ILE A 61 -3.61 5.92 9.35
CA ILE A 61 -4.14 5.36 10.60
C ILE A 61 -3.93 6.34 11.75
N LYS A 62 -2.76 7.00 11.85
CA LYS A 62 -2.50 8.03 12.86
C LYS A 62 -3.48 9.22 12.72
N LYS A 63 -3.74 9.69 11.51
CA LYS A 63 -4.75 10.73 11.24
C LYS A 63 -6.14 10.33 11.71
N ILE A 64 -6.58 9.11 11.40
CA ILE A 64 -7.88 8.60 11.87
C ILE A 64 -7.96 8.54 13.39
N LYS A 65 -6.92 8.03 14.07
CA LYS A 65 -6.88 7.94 15.53
C LYS A 65 -6.91 9.30 16.20
N ARG A 66 -6.24 10.31 15.63
CA ARG A 66 -6.22 11.69 16.13
C ARG A 66 -7.52 12.45 15.86
N GLY A 67 -8.42 11.89 15.05
CA GLY A 67 -9.62 12.61 14.61
C GLY A 67 -9.34 13.67 13.54
N ASP A 68 -8.12 13.65 12.98
CA ASP A 68 -7.57 14.65 12.08
C ASP A 68 -7.86 14.25 10.62
N TYR A 69 -9.16 14.26 10.30
CA TYR A 69 -9.71 13.92 8.98
C TYR A 69 -10.51 15.04 8.34
#